data_AF-A0A060BT51-F1
#
_entry.id   AF-A0A060BT51-F1
#
_cell.length_a   1.000
_cell.length_b   1.000
_cell.length_c   1.000
_cell.angle_alpha   90.00
_cell.angle_beta   90.00
_cell.angle_gamma   90.00
#
_symmetry.space_group_name_H-M   'P 1'
#
loop_
_entity.id
_entity.type
_entity.pdbx_description
1 polymer ?
#
loop_
_entity_poly.entity_id
_entity_poly.type
_entity_poly.pdbx_seq_one_letter_code
_entity_poly.pdbx_strand_id
1 'polypeptide(L)'
;MSWGGHQTFSIALPNLDKFSYIGGFSGAIFGLDVKTCYNGVFANSSDFNRKVHYLFLGCGTEENMGTKGLVTSLKDLGINVAYYESQGTAHEWLTWRRCLNEFVPHLFKTVNSPASVHIPKG
;
A
#
# COMPACT_ATOMS: atom_id res chain seq x y z
N MET A 1 1.39 -9.91 2.14
CA MET A 1 1.09 -11.34 2.01
C MET A 1 -0.42 -11.50 1.97
N SER A 2 -0.97 -12.13 0.93
CA SER A 2 -2.34 -12.68 0.80
C SER A 2 -3.42 -12.17 1.77
N TRP A 3 -4.04 -13.06 2.56
CA TRP A 3 -5.05 -12.76 3.58
C TRP A 3 -4.56 -11.76 4.63
N GLY A 4 -3.26 -11.75 4.93
CA GLY A 4 -2.65 -10.74 5.78
C GLY A 4 -2.89 -9.31 5.26
N GLY A 5 -2.93 -9.09 3.94
CA GLY A 5 -3.29 -7.80 3.36
C GLY A 5 -4.73 -7.38 3.65
N HIS A 6 -5.67 -8.33 3.64
CA HIS A 6 -7.06 -8.08 4.06
C HIS A 6 -7.14 -7.71 5.54
N GLN A 7 -6.45 -8.47 6.40
CA GLN A 7 -6.38 -8.18 7.83
C GLN A 7 -5.76 -6.81 8.10
N THR A 8 -4.67 -6.46 7.42
CA THR A 8 -4.05 -5.14 7.53
C THR A 8 -5.05 -4.03 7.25
N PHE A 9 -5.84 -4.13 6.18
CA PHE A 9 -6.87 -3.13 5.87
C PHE A 9 -7.97 -3.07 6.94
N SER A 10 -8.51 -4.22 7.32
CA SER A 10 -9.58 -4.31 8.32
C SER A 10 -9.15 -3.87 9.72
N ILE A 11 -7.85 -3.90 10.05
CA ILE A 11 -7.31 -3.44 11.32
C ILE A 11 -6.88 -1.96 11.22
N ALA A 12 -6.09 -1.60 10.20
CA ALA A 12 -5.47 -0.29 10.14
C ALA A 12 -6.46 0.82 9.75
N LEU A 13 -7.33 0.59 8.76
CA LEU A 13 -8.22 1.64 8.25
C LEU A 13 -9.24 2.14 9.28
N PRO A 14 -9.78 1.31 10.18
CA PRO A 14 -10.58 1.79 11.30
C PRO A 14 -9.77 2.43 12.45
N ASN A 15 -8.43 2.32 12.45
CA ASN A 15 -7.54 2.74 13.54
C ASN A 15 -6.42 3.68 13.04
N LEU A 16 -6.76 4.68 12.22
CA LEU A 16 -5.77 5.64 11.67
C LEU A 16 -5.13 6.56 12.72
N ASP A 17 -5.62 6.55 13.95
CA ASP A 17 -4.96 7.17 15.11
C ASP A 17 -3.71 6.40 15.56
N LYS A 18 -3.58 5.12 15.19
CA LYS A 18 -2.48 4.24 15.58
C LYS A 18 -1.54 3.90 14.43
N PHE A 19 -2.05 3.93 13.19
CA PHE A 19 -1.32 3.50 12.00
C PHE A 19 -1.30 4.59 10.93
N SER A 20 -0.11 4.96 10.46
CA SER A 20 0.09 5.95 9.39
C SER A 20 0.86 5.41 8.17
N TYR A 21 1.36 4.17 8.24
CA TYR A 21 2.02 3.48 7.13
C TYR A 21 1.37 2.12 6.93
N ILE A 22 0.79 1.88 5.75
CA ILE A 22 -0.07 0.72 5.48
C ILE A 22 0.41 0.06 4.19
N GLY A 23 0.79 -1.22 4.27
CA GLY A 23 1.29 -2.01 3.15
C GLY A 23 0.48 -3.27 2.89
N GLY A 24 -0.02 -3.45 1.67
CA GLY A 24 -0.68 -4.66 1.20
C GLY A 24 0.11 -5.33 0.08
N PHE A 25 0.65 -6.54 0.32
CA PHE A 25 1.41 -7.29 -0.69
C PHE A 25 0.60 -8.51 -1.16
N SER A 26 0.17 -8.49 -2.41
CA SER A 26 -0.80 -9.41 -3.01
C SER A 26 -2.02 -9.59 -2.10
N GLY A 27 -2.56 -8.48 -1.57
CA GLY A 27 -3.62 -8.53 -0.56
C GLY A 27 -4.92 -9.11 -1.12
N ALA A 28 -5.57 -9.98 -0.35
CA ALA A 28 -6.88 -10.54 -0.68
C ALA A 28 -8.03 -9.52 -0.45
N ILE A 29 -7.92 -8.34 -1.09
CA ILE A 29 -8.82 -7.20 -0.93
C ILE A 29 -9.77 -7.20 -2.12
N PHE A 30 -10.88 -7.92 -1.99
CA PHE A 30 -11.84 -8.13 -3.07
C PHE A 30 -13.19 -7.48 -2.76
N GLY A 31 -13.93 -7.12 -3.81
CA GLY A 31 -15.33 -6.68 -3.69
C GLY A 31 -15.55 -5.44 -2.83
N LEU A 32 -14.51 -4.64 -2.63
CA LEU A 32 -14.54 -3.47 -1.78
C LEU A 32 -15.12 -2.28 -2.54
N ASP A 33 -16.22 -1.71 -2.06
CA ASP A 33 -16.67 -0.39 -2.51
C ASP A 33 -15.87 0.68 -1.77
N VAL A 34 -14.87 1.25 -2.44
CA VAL A 34 -13.99 2.28 -1.88
C VAL A 34 -14.74 3.53 -1.39
N LYS A 35 -15.97 3.78 -1.84
CA LYS A 35 -16.77 4.94 -1.41
C LYS A 35 -17.40 4.74 -0.03
N THR A 36 -17.74 3.51 0.33
CA THR A 36 -18.55 3.20 1.53
C THR A 36 -17.83 2.32 2.55
N CYS A 37 -16.79 1.61 2.14
CA CYS A 37 -16.05 0.69 3.01
C CYS A 37 -15.48 1.38 4.25
N TYR A 38 -15.31 0.60 5.32
CA TYR A 38 -14.72 1.05 6.59
C TYR A 38 -15.33 2.35 7.12
N ASN A 39 -16.66 2.45 7.04
CA ASN A 39 -17.43 3.63 7.46
C ASN A 39 -17.05 4.90 6.69
N GLY A 40 -16.76 4.76 5.39
CA GLY A 40 -16.43 5.89 4.51
C GLY A 40 -15.03 6.46 4.74
N VAL A 41 -14.06 5.65 5.15
CA VAL A 41 -12.69 6.11 5.49
C VAL A 41 -12.01 6.92 4.37
N PHE A 42 -12.38 6.65 3.10
CA PHE A 42 -11.83 7.33 1.93
C PHE A 42 -12.69 8.52 1.44
N ALA A 43 -13.81 8.84 2.09
CA ALA A 43 -14.74 9.88 1.64
C ALA A 43 -14.13 11.29 1.69
N ASN A 44 -13.17 11.52 2.60
CA ASN A 44 -12.38 12.76 2.66
C ASN A 44 -10.90 12.46 2.40
N SER A 45 -10.51 12.53 1.13
CA SER A 45 -9.15 12.20 0.70
C SER A 45 -8.08 13.14 1.28
N SER A 46 -8.40 14.42 1.50
CA SER A 46 -7.47 15.35 2.14
C SER A 46 -7.16 14.94 3.58
N ASP A 47 -8.17 14.59 4.37
CA ASP A 47 -7.97 14.12 5.75
C ASP A 47 -7.26 12.76 5.78
N PHE A 48 -7.63 11.84 4.88
CA PHE A 48 -6.97 10.54 4.76
C PHE A 48 -5.48 10.69 4.45
N ASN A 49 -5.13 11.46 3.41
CA ASN A 49 -3.74 11.66 2.99
C ASN A 49 -2.89 12.39 4.04
N ARG A 50 -3.53 13.15 4.93
CA ARG A 50 -2.86 13.79 6.07
C ARG A 50 -2.55 12.79 7.18
N LYS A 51 -3.43 11.82 7.44
CA LYS A 51 -3.27 10.79 8.48
C LYS A 51 -2.39 9.63 8.03
N VAL A 52 -2.52 9.24 6.78
CA VAL A 52 -1.79 8.11 6.18
C VAL A 52 -0.63 8.64 5.36
N HIS A 53 0.56 8.59 5.95
CA HIS A 53 1.80 9.05 5.35
C HIS A 53 2.23 8.19 4.16
N TYR A 54 1.89 6.89 4.18
CA TYR A 54 2.19 5.99 3.08
C TYR A 54 1.20 4.84 3.01
N LEU A 55 0.40 4.80 1.94
CA LEU A 55 -0.38 3.64 1.54
C LEU A 55 0.31 2.98 0.34
N PHE A 56 0.65 1.70 0.46
CA PHE A 56 1.33 0.93 -0.58
C PHE A 56 0.57 -0.35 -0.89
N LEU A 57 0.35 -0.60 -2.18
CA LEU A 57 -0.19 -1.87 -2.67
C LEU A 57 0.75 -2.44 -3.72
N GLY A 58 1.09 -3.72 -3.60
CA GLY A 58 1.91 -4.40 -4.60
C GLY A 58 1.38 -5.79 -4.90
N CYS A 59 1.66 -6.29 -6.10
CA CYS A 59 1.35 -7.67 -6.52
C CYS A 59 2.30 -8.13 -7.62
N GLY A 60 2.26 -9.42 -7.97
CA GLY A 60 2.92 -9.97 -9.16
C GLY A 60 2.14 -9.66 -10.44
N THR A 61 2.83 -9.60 -11.58
CA THR A 61 2.18 -9.38 -12.89
C THR A 61 1.36 -10.57 -13.37
N GLU A 62 1.72 -11.78 -12.93
CA GLU A 62 1.02 -13.01 -13.29
C GLU A 62 -0.12 -13.32 -12.31
N GLU A 63 -0.47 -12.37 -11.43
CA GLU A 63 -1.60 -12.46 -10.51
C GLU A 63 -2.83 -11.74 -11.06
N ASN A 64 -4.01 -12.36 -10.95
CA ASN A 64 -5.30 -11.73 -11.28
C ASN A 64 -6.15 -11.48 -10.02
N MET A 65 -5.59 -10.72 -9.07
CA MET A 65 -6.18 -10.48 -7.75
C MET A 65 -6.92 -9.13 -7.64
N GLY A 66 -6.96 -8.33 -8.70
CA GLY A 66 -7.67 -7.04 -8.72
C GLY A 66 -6.96 -5.86 -8.06
N THR A 67 -5.72 -6.01 -7.59
CA THR A 67 -4.93 -4.94 -6.93
C THR A 67 -4.86 -3.67 -7.78
N LYS A 68 -4.62 -3.80 -9.09
CA LYS A 68 -4.56 -2.66 -10.01
C LYS A 68 -5.88 -1.90 -10.09
N GLY A 69 -7.00 -2.61 -10.10
CA GLY A 69 -8.33 -2.02 -10.10
C GLY A 69 -8.60 -1.23 -8.81
N LEU A 70 -8.28 -1.82 -7.66
CA LEU A 70 -8.38 -1.14 -6.36
C LEU A 70 -7.53 0.14 -6.32
N VAL A 71 -6.29 0.08 -6.79
CA VAL A 71 -5.39 1.25 -6.86
C VAL A 71 -6.00 2.35 -7.73
N THR A 72 -6.55 2.01 -8.90
CA THR A 72 -7.24 2.98 -9.75
C THR A 72 -8.41 3.61 -9.02
N SER A 73 -9.29 2.82 -8.40
CA SER A 73 -10.45 3.35 -7.67
C SER A 73 -10.05 4.26 -6.50
N LEU A 74 -8.97 3.95 -5.78
CA LEU A 74 -8.45 4.82 -4.72
C LEU A 74 -7.90 6.14 -5.28
N LYS A 75 -7.13 6.08 -6.38
CA LYS A 75 -6.60 7.29 -7.04
C LYS A 75 -7.71 8.19 -7.58
N ASP A 76 -8.78 7.61 -8.11
CA ASP A 76 -9.95 8.36 -8.59
C ASP A 76 -10.67 9.13 -7.46
N LEU A 77 -10.55 8.67 -6.22
CA LEU A 77 -11.02 9.39 -5.03
C LEU A 77 -10.02 10.44 -4.51
N GLY A 78 -8.84 10.57 -5.14
CA GLY A 78 -7.77 11.45 -4.71
C GLY A 78 -6.92 10.90 -3.55
N ILE A 79 -6.97 9.59 -3.29
CA ILE A 79 -6.15 8.94 -2.28
C ILE A 79 -4.72 8.74 -2.80
N ASN A 80 -3.74 9.13 -1.99
CA ASN A 80 -2.32 8.90 -2.25
C ASN A 80 -2.00 7.42 -2.01
N VAL A 81 -1.86 6.64 -3.08
CA VAL A 81 -1.47 5.23 -3.02
C VAL A 81 -0.30 4.94 -3.97
N ALA A 82 0.77 4.40 -3.39
CA ALA A 82 1.90 3.84 -4.14
C ALA A 82 1.54 2.44 -4.66
N TYR A 83 1.96 2.15 -5.89
CA TYR A 83 1.69 0.87 -6.55
C TYR A 83 2.95 0.26 -7.12
N TYR A 84 3.12 -1.04 -6.92
CA TYR A 84 4.26 -1.81 -7.43
C TYR A 84 3.82 -3.14 -8.05
N GLU A 85 4.39 -3.47 -9.20
CA GLU A 85 4.20 -4.76 -9.88
C GLU A 85 5.52 -5.53 -9.95
N SER A 86 5.59 -6.66 -9.26
CA SER A 86 6.71 -7.60 -9.37
C SER A 86 6.59 -8.35 -10.69
N GLN A 87 7.49 -8.00 -11.62
CA GLN A 87 7.49 -8.55 -12.97
C GLN A 87 7.81 -10.05 -12.98
N GLY A 88 7.00 -10.81 -13.71
CA GLY A 88 7.17 -12.25 -13.97
C GLY A 88 6.95 -13.14 -12.74
N THR A 89 6.24 -12.66 -11.74
CA THR A 89 5.92 -13.43 -10.53
C THR A 89 4.42 -13.53 -10.31
N ALA A 90 4.00 -14.61 -9.66
CA ALA A 90 2.61 -14.88 -9.31
C ALA A 90 2.36 -14.66 -7.80
N HIS A 91 1.38 -15.38 -7.24
CA HIS A 91 1.01 -15.30 -5.83
C HIS A 91 1.98 -16.08 -4.93
N GLU A 92 3.21 -15.60 -4.85
CA GLU A 92 4.34 -16.34 -4.29
C GLU A 92 5.29 -15.47 -3.45
N TRP A 93 6.19 -16.15 -2.73
CA TRP A 93 7.13 -15.50 -1.81
C TRP A 93 8.04 -14.47 -2.46
N LEU A 94 8.46 -14.66 -3.71
CA LEU A 94 9.32 -13.70 -4.40
C LEU A 94 8.61 -12.35 -4.60
N THR A 95 7.33 -12.36 -4.96
CA THR A 95 6.50 -11.15 -5.03
C THR A 95 6.52 -10.40 -3.72
N TRP A 96 6.30 -11.10 -2.60
CA TRP A 96 6.21 -10.45 -1.28
C TRP A 96 7.57 -9.92 -0.80
N ARG A 97 8.68 -10.61 -1.09
CA ARG A 97 10.03 -10.13 -0.80
C ARG A 97 10.33 -8.83 -1.54
N ARG A 98 9.98 -8.76 -2.83
CA ARG A 98 10.15 -7.56 -3.64
C ARG A 98 9.25 -6.41 -3.17
N CYS A 99 7.98 -6.70 -2.89
CA CYS A 99 7.08 -5.69 -2.31
C CYS A 99 7.60 -5.12 -0.99
N LEU A 100 8.14 -5.96 -0.10
CA LEU A 100 8.73 -5.50 1.15
C LEU A 100 9.96 -4.61 0.89
N ASN A 101 10.82 -5.00 -0.05
CA ASN A 101 11.99 -4.21 -0.46
C ASN A 101 11.59 -2.82 -0.98
N GLU A 102 10.50 -2.72 -1.74
CA GLU A 102 9.98 -1.43 -2.22
C GLU A 102 9.28 -0.63 -1.12
N PHE A 103 8.62 -1.30 -0.17
CA PHE A 103 7.85 -0.64 0.88
C PHE A 103 8.73 -0.02 1.98
N VAL A 104 9.69 -0.78 2.50
CA VAL A 104 10.49 -0.41 3.69
C VAL A 104 11.23 0.92 3.55
N PRO A 105 11.85 1.26 2.40
CA PRO A 105 12.56 2.52 2.26
C PRO A 105 11.71 3.75 2.52
N HIS A 106 10.38 3.69 2.37
CA HIS A 106 9.46 4.83 2.54
C HIS A 106 8.97 5.02 3.98
N LEU A 107 9.27 4.09 4.88
CA LEU A 107 8.81 4.16 6.27
C LEU A 107 9.60 5.20 7.06
N PHE A 108 8.88 5.96 7.89
CA PHE A 108 9.46 6.88 8.87
C PHE A 108 10.43 7.94 8.31
N LYS A 109 10.32 8.27 7.02
CA LYS A 109 11.06 9.40 6.45
C LYS A 109 10.56 10.69 7.07
N THR A 110 11.47 11.45 7.68
CA THR A 110 11.22 12.82 8.10
C THR A 110 11.32 13.76 6.91
N VAL A 111 10.48 14.81 6.88
CA VAL A 111 10.40 15.81 5.80
C VAL A 111 11.74 16.56 5.55
N ASN A 112 12.75 16.40 6.41
CA ASN A 112 14.03 17.13 6.35
C ASN A 112 15.30 16.26 6.33
N SER A 113 15.28 15.02 5.82
CA SER A 113 16.55 14.31 5.59
C SER A 113 17.18 14.79 4.27
N PRO A 114 18.39 15.40 4.26
CA PRO A 114 19.10 15.64 3.02
C PRO A 114 19.39 14.27 2.39
N ALA A 115 18.90 14.07 1.17
CA ALA A 115 19.22 12.90 0.40
C ALA A 115 20.73 12.90 0.12
N SER A 116 21.41 11.83 0.54
CA SER A 116 22.55 11.14 -0.11
C SER A 116 23.60 10.71 0.91
N VAL A 117 23.51 9.47 1.38
CA VAL A 117 24.70 8.75 1.83
C VAL A 117 25.19 7.95 0.63
N HIS A 118 26.30 8.40 0.05
CA HIS A 118 27.03 7.67 -0.99
C HIS A 118 27.61 6.40 -0.36
N ILE A 119 27.10 5.22 -0.74
CA ILE A 119 27.68 3.94 -0.36
C ILE A 119 28.82 3.65 -1.35
N PRO A 120 30.09 3.58 -0.92
CA PRO A 120 31.17 3.20 -1.81
C PRO A 120 30.98 1.74 -2.21
N LYS A 121 31.12 1.44 -3.50
CA LYS A 121 31.23 0.07 -3.99
C LYS A 121 32.60 -0.47 -3.57
N GLY A 122 32.59 -1.48 -2.69
CA GLY A 122 33.72 -2.40 -2.49
C GLY A 122 33.66 -3.54 -3.50
#